data_AF-A0A527VTA1-F1
#
_entry.id   AF-A0A527VTA1-F1
#
_cell.length_a   1.000
_cell.length_b   1.000
_cell.length_c   1.000
_cell.angle_alpha   90.00
_cell.angle_beta   90.00
_cell.angle_gamma   90.00
#
_symmetry.space_group_name_H-M   'P 1'
#
loop_
_entity.id
_entity.type
_entity.pdbx_description
1 polymer ?
#
loop_
_entity_poly.entity_id
_entity_poly.type
_entity_poly.pdbx_seq_one_letter_code
_entity_poly.pdbx_strand_id
1 'polypeptide(L)'
;FSAFLTTKREVSADVEAVVRDIIARVRAEGDRALIDYTLKFDKADLGALGIAVSKDDVAKAYEAADPATVEALKFARDRIRSHHERQKPKDDRYTDAAGVELGSRWTAIEAVGLYVPGGTASYPSSVLMNAVPANVAGVERIVIVVPASGGVINPLVLVAADLAGVSEIYRVGGAQAVAALAYGT
;
A
#
# COMPACT_ATOMS: atom_id res chain seq x y z
N PHE A 1 25.07 -5.76 27.57
CA PHE A 1 23.97 -4.87 27.15
C PHE A 1 24.22 -4.28 25.75
N SER A 2 25.32 -3.56 25.49
CA SER A 2 25.62 -3.06 24.14
C SER A 2 25.70 -4.16 23.07
N ALA A 3 26.32 -5.30 23.38
CA ALA A 3 26.34 -6.47 22.48
C ALA A 3 24.94 -7.00 22.13
N PHE A 4 23.98 -6.94 23.07
CA PHE A 4 22.59 -7.30 22.83
C PHE A 4 21.92 -6.28 21.90
N LEU A 5 22.17 -4.98 22.13
CA LEU A 5 21.66 -3.88 21.28
C LEU A 5 22.29 -3.87 19.87
N THR A 6 23.50 -4.39 19.69
CA THR A 6 24.22 -4.42 18.40
C THR A 6 24.10 -5.73 17.63
N THR A 7 23.22 -6.64 18.07
CA THR A 7 22.92 -7.87 17.31
C THR A 7 22.28 -7.47 15.98
N LYS A 8 23.09 -7.29 14.93
CA LYS A 8 22.61 -6.98 13.59
C LYS A 8 21.88 -8.20 13.02
N ARG A 9 20.70 -7.99 12.45
CA ARG A 9 20.18 -8.84 11.38
C ARG A 9 21.03 -8.51 10.15
N GLU A 10 22.08 -9.28 9.89
CA GLU A 10 22.84 -9.13 8.64
C GLU A 10 21.91 -9.36 7.45
N VAL A 11 21.97 -8.47 6.47
CA VAL A 11 21.37 -8.67 5.15
C VAL A 11 22.39 -9.45 4.35
N SER A 12 22.05 -10.67 3.91
CA SER A 12 22.98 -11.45 3.08
C SER A 12 23.13 -10.77 1.71
N ALA A 13 24.36 -10.70 1.21
CA ALA A 13 24.67 -10.14 -0.11
C ALA A 13 23.86 -10.85 -1.23
N ASP A 14 23.49 -12.12 -1.00
CA ASP A 14 22.68 -12.92 -1.91
C ASP A 14 21.29 -12.32 -2.18
N VAL A 15 20.66 -11.69 -1.18
CA VAL A 15 19.33 -11.08 -1.35
C VAL A 15 19.42 -9.81 -2.20
N GLU A 16 20.49 -9.03 -2.05
CA GLU A 16 20.67 -7.79 -2.82
C GLU A 16 20.74 -8.08 -4.32
N ALA A 17 21.58 -9.04 -4.73
CA ALA A 17 21.73 -9.43 -6.13
C ALA A 17 20.40 -9.92 -6.73
N VAL A 18 19.67 -10.77 -5.99
CA VAL A 18 18.36 -11.28 -6.43
C VAL A 18 17.33 -10.17 -6.61
N VAL A 19 17.25 -9.22 -5.66
CA VAL A 19 16.30 -8.09 -5.73
C VAL A 19 16.67 -7.15 -6.88
N ARG A 20 17.97 -6.90 -7.10
CA ARG A 20 18.46 -6.10 -8.22
C ARG A 20 18.01 -6.68 -9.57
N ASP A 21 18.12 -7.99 -9.75
CA ASP A 21 17.70 -8.66 -10.98
C ASP A 21 16.18 -8.62 -11.17
N ILE A 22 15.40 -8.79 -10.09
CA ILE A 22 13.93 -8.66 -10.14
C ILE A 22 13.54 -7.26 -10.60
N ILE A 23 14.13 -6.22 -10.00
CA ILE A 23 13.86 -4.83 -10.36
C ILE A 23 14.20 -4.57 -11.83
N ALA A 24 15.37 -5.04 -12.29
CA ALA A 24 15.82 -4.87 -13.66
C ALA A 24 14.84 -5.51 -14.66
N ARG A 25 14.35 -6.72 -14.36
CA ARG A 25 13.36 -7.42 -15.21
C ARG A 25 12.01 -6.73 -15.23
N VAL A 26 11.48 -6.29 -14.08
CA VAL A 26 10.20 -5.56 -14.05
C VAL A 26 10.28 -4.28 -14.87
N ARG A 27 11.39 -3.54 -14.77
CA ARG A 27 11.60 -2.31 -15.56
C ARG A 27 11.71 -2.57 -17.06
N ALA A 28 12.26 -3.71 -17.47
CA ALA A 28 12.45 -4.04 -18.89
C ALA A 28 11.24 -4.73 -19.53
N GLU A 29 10.48 -5.50 -18.75
CA GLU A 29 9.46 -6.42 -19.25
C GLU A 29 8.03 -6.11 -18.75
N GLY A 30 7.87 -5.18 -17.81
CA GLY A 30 6.59 -4.73 -17.29
C GLY A 30 5.73 -5.87 -16.71
N ASP A 31 4.46 -5.89 -17.09
CA ASP A 31 3.46 -6.86 -16.63
C ASP A 31 3.88 -8.32 -16.82
N ARG A 32 4.66 -8.62 -17.88
CA ARG A 32 5.14 -9.99 -18.10
C ARG A 32 6.00 -10.49 -16.95
N ALA A 33 6.93 -9.66 -16.47
CA ALA A 33 7.76 -10.01 -15.32
C ALA A 33 6.94 -10.09 -14.03
N LEU A 34 5.92 -9.24 -13.86
CA LEU A 34 5.02 -9.35 -12.71
C LEU A 34 4.29 -10.69 -12.68
N ILE A 35 3.69 -11.09 -13.79
CA ILE A 35 2.96 -12.37 -13.92
C ILE A 35 3.90 -13.54 -13.62
N ASP A 36 5.10 -13.56 -14.21
CA ASP A 36 6.11 -14.60 -13.97
C ASP A 36 6.49 -14.71 -12.49
N TYR A 37 6.79 -13.59 -11.84
CA TYR A 37 7.24 -13.59 -10.45
C TYR A 37 6.11 -13.90 -9.47
N THR A 38 4.87 -13.44 -9.74
CA THR A 38 3.71 -13.81 -8.92
C THR A 38 3.40 -15.30 -9.05
N LEU A 39 3.47 -15.88 -10.25
CA LEU A 39 3.30 -17.34 -10.40
C LEU A 39 4.42 -18.10 -9.65
N LYS A 40 5.66 -17.62 -9.75
CA LYS A 40 6.82 -18.25 -9.10
C LYS A 40 6.73 -18.22 -7.56
N PHE A 41 6.49 -17.04 -6.98
CA PHE A 41 6.60 -16.81 -5.54
C PHE A 41 5.27 -16.99 -4.81
N ASP A 42 4.18 -16.48 -5.38
CA ASP A 42 2.86 -16.50 -4.74
C ASP A 42 2.01 -17.70 -5.19
N LYS A 43 2.44 -18.47 -6.19
CA LYS A 43 1.68 -19.59 -6.76
C LYS A 43 0.29 -19.17 -7.25
N ALA A 44 0.18 -17.95 -7.76
CA ALA A 44 -1.05 -17.38 -8.26
C ALA A 44 -0.93 -17.10 -9.77
N ASP A 45 -1.89 -17.58 -10.54
CA ASP A 45 -1.97 -17.36 -11.98
C ASP A 45 -2.73 -16.06 -12.28
N LEU A 46 -1.98 -14.97 -12.48
CA LEU A 46 -2.54 -13.67 -12.84
C LEU A 46 -3.10 -13.63 -14.26
N GLY A 47 -2.76 -14.58 -15.14
CA GLY A 47 -3.38 -14.70 -16.46
C GLY A 47 -4.86 -15.08 -16.34
N ALA A 48 -5.22 -15.88 -15.33
CA ALA A 48 -6.60 -16.23 -15.03
C ALA A 48 -7.29 -15.24 -14.08
N LEU A 49 -6.58 -14.76 -13.06
CA LEU A 49 -7.15 -13.89 -12.00
C LEU A 49 -7.20 -12.40 -12.38
N GLY A 50 -6.35 -11.97 -13.32
CA GLY A 50 -6.06 -10.56 -13.55
C GLY A 50 -5.15 -9.95 -12.47
N ILE A 51 -4.31 -9.00 -12.88
CA ILE A 51 -3.40 -8.28 -11.97
C ILE A 51 -4.22 -7.38 -11.02
N ALA A 52 -5.19 -6.63 -11.55
CA ALA A 52 -6.03 -5.72 -10.78
C ALA A 52 -7.22 -6.44 -10.12
N VAL A 53 -7.46 -6.14 -8.85
CA VAL A 53 -8.67 -6.57 -8.14
C VAL A 53 -9.86 -5.80 -8.69
N SER A 54 -10.92 -6.51 -9.05
CA SER A 54 -12.14 -5.93 -9.61
C SER A 54 -13.10 -5.45 -8.52
N LYS A 55 -14.09 -4.65 -8.89
CA LYS A 55 -15.18 -4.27 -7.98
C LYS A 55 -15.99 -5.49 -7.52
N ASP A 56 -16.13 -6.50 -8.37
CA ASP A 56 -16.84 -7.74 -8.02
C ASP A 56 -16.08 -8.54 -6.96
N ASP A 57 -14.74 -8.51 -6.99
CA ASP A 57 -13.92 -9.12 -5.94
C ASP A 57 -14.12 -8.42 -4.58
N VAL A 58 -14.20 -7.10 -4.59
CA VAL A 58 -14.50 -6.30 -3.38
C VAL A 58 -15.92 -6.59 -2.88
N ALA A 59 -16.92 -6.69 -3.77
CA ALA A 59 -18.28 -7.03 -3.39
C ALA A 59 -18.36 -8.43 -2.73
N LYS A 60 -17.71 -9.44 -3.32
CA LYS A 60 -17.58 -10.78 -2.73
C LYS A 60 -16.87 -10.76 -1.38
N ALA A 61 -15.89 -9.86 -1.20
CA ALA A 61 -15.20 -9.70 0.06
C ALA A 61 -16.13 -9.17 1.17
N TYR A 62 -17.04 -8.25 0.85
CA TYR A 62 -18.09 -7.81 1.77
C TYR A 62 -19.09 -8.93 2.11
N GLU A 63 -19.50 -9.73 1.12
CA GLU A 63 -20.39 -10.88 1.34
C GLU A 63 -19.77 -11.94 2.26
N ALA A 64 -18.45 -12.15 2.14
CA ALA A 64 -17.71 -13.11 2.96
C ALA A 64 -17.36 -12.57 4.36
N ALA A 65 -17.45 -11.26 4.59
CA ALA A 65 -17.06 -10.64 5.85
C ALA A 65 -18.20 -10.69 6.87
N ASP A 66 -17.85 -10.98 8.13
CA ASP A 66 -18.79 -10.85 9.25
C ASP A 66 -19.23 -9.37 9.40
N PRO A 67 -20.54 -9.08 9.40
CA PRO A 67 -21.05 -7.71 9.51
C PRO A 67 -20.53 -6.96 10.75
N ALA A 68 -20.39 -7.63 11.90
CA ALA A 68 -19.88 -7.00 13.11
C ALA A 68 -18.41 -6.57 12.96
N THR A 69 -17.62 -7.37 12.25
CA THR A 69 -16.23 -7.05 11.89
C THR A 69 -16.17 -5.84 10.94
N VAL A 70 -17.05 -5.75 9.95
CA VAL A 70 -17.14 -4.59 9.05
C VAL A 70 -17.46 -3.30 9.83
N GLU A 71 -18.40 -3.36 10.76
CA GLU A 71 -18.71 -2.22 11.63
C GLU A 71 -17.53 -1.83 12.53
N ALA A 72 -16.77 -2.80 13.06
CA ALA A 72 -15.55 -2.52 13.80
C ALA A 72 -14.48 -1.81 12.93
N LEU A 73 -14.35 -2.20 11.65
CA LEU A 73 -13.45 -1.52 10.70
C LEU A 73 -13.89 -0.08 10.40
N LYS A 74 -15.20 0.16 10.23
CA LYS A 74 -15.76 1.52 10.07
C LYS A 74 -15.47 2.38 11.29
N PHE A 75 -15.72 1.85 12.49
CA PHE A 75 -15.42 2.55 13.74
C PHE A 75 -13.93 2.90 13.86
N ALA A 76 -13.04 1.96 13.54
CA ALA A 76 -11.60 2.20 13.54
C ALA A 76 -11.21 3.27 12.52
N ARG A 77 -11.71 3.18 11.28
CA ARG A 77 -11.48 4.17 10.21
C ARG A 77 -11.85 5.58 10.67
N ASP A 78 -13.04 5.75 11.26
CA ASP A 78 -13.54 7.07 11.64
C ASP A 78 -12.70 7.70 12.75
N ARG A 79 -12.22 6.89 13.70
CA ARG A 79 -11.30 7.36 14.74
C ARG A 79 -9.93 7.74 14.17
N ILE A 80 -9.39 6.94 13.25
CA ILE A 80 -8.11 7.22 12.59
C ILE A 80 -8.22 8.53 11.80
N ARG A 81 -9.30 8.70 11.02
CA ARG A 81 -9.58 9.92 10.25
C ARG A 81 -9.66 11.15 11.17
N SER A 82 -10.49 11.08 12.21
CA SER A 82 -10.68 12.18 13.16
C SER A 82 -9.37 12.62 13.81
N HIS A 83 -8.47 11.68 14.10
CA HIS A 83 -7.15 12.02 14.64
C HIS A 83 -6.26 12.72 13.61
N HIS A 84 -6.13 12.17 12.40
CA HIS A 84 -5.23 12.71 11.38
C HIS A 84 -5.72 14.03 10.78
N GLU A 85 -7.02 14.31 10.76
CA GLU A 85 -7.53 15.62 10.36
C GLU A 85 -7.00 16.75 11.24
N ARG A 86 -6.77 16.49 12.53
CA ARG A 86 -6.19 17.47 13.47
C ARG A 86 -4.72 17.75 13.20
N GLN A 87 -4.03 16.87 12.48
CA GLN A 87 -2.61 16.98 12.18
C GLN A 87 -2.35 17.65 10.83
N LYS A 88 -3.40 17.93 10.04
CA LYS A 88 -3.26 18.52 8.72
C LYS A 88 -2.56 19.88 8.82
N PRO A 89 -1.46 20.09 8.09
CA PRO A 89 -0.71 21.34 8.17
C PRO A 89 -1.52 22.50 7.59
N LYS A 90 -1.15 23.70 8.00
CA LYS A 90 -1.72 24.95 7.46
C LYS A 90 -0.64 25.65 6.66
N ASP A 91 -1.03 26.21 5.53
CA ASP A 91 -0.20 27.16 4.80
C ASP A 91 0.06 28.39 5.68
N ASP A 92 1.21 28.99 5.47
CA ASP A 92 1.61 30.22 6.14
C ASP A 92 2.12 31.22 5.10
N ARG A 93 1.69 32.47 5.20
CA ARG A 93 2.14 33.58 4.36
C ARG A 93 2.19 34.84 5.20
N TYR A 94 3.31 35.54 5.14
CA TYR A 94 3.51 36.76 5.90
C TYR A 94 4.43 37.74 5.16
N THR A 95 4.39 39.00 5.58
CA THR A 95 5.33 40.02 5.15
C THR A 95 6.28 40.33 6.30
N ASP A 96 7.58 40.31 6.05
CA ASP A 96 8.58 40.61 7.07
C ASP A 96 8.75 42.13 7.31
N ALA A 97 9.62 42.49 8.25
CA ALA A 97 9.90 43.89 8.58
C ALA A 97 10.58 44.68 7.45
N ALA A 98 11.13 44.00 6.44
CA ALA A 98 11.70 44.61 5.24
C ALA A 98 10.67 44.79 4.12
N GLY A 99 9.42 44.35 4.32
CA GLY A 99 8.35 44.43 3.33
C GLY A 99 8.35 43.28 2.33
N VAL A 100 9.11 42.20 2.57
CA VAL A 100 9.20 41.03 1.68
C VAL A 100 8.10 40.04 2.02
N GLU A 101 7.35 39.56 1.01
CA GLU A 101 6.39 38.48 1.17
C GLU A 101 7.09 37.11 1.15
N LEU A 102 6.80 36.30 2.17
CA LEU A 102 7.34 34.95 2.35
C LEU A 102 6.18 33.98 2.59
N GLY A 103 6.35 32.71 2.21
CA GLY A 103 5.32 31.71 2.43
C GLY A 103 5.80 30.26 2.43
N SER A 104 5.03 29.44 3.12
CA SER A 104 5.13 27.98 3.16
C SER A 104 3.79 27.40 2.73
N ARG A 105 3.82 26.52 1.72
CA ARG A 105 2.61 25.89 1.16
C ARG A 105 2.74 24.37 1.25
N TRP A 106 1.69 23.72 1.70
CA TRP A 106 1.56 22.27 1.74
C TRP A 106 0.66 21.78 0.61
N THR A 107 1.11 20.76 -0.10
CA THR A 107 0.32 20.04 -1.09
C THR A 107 0.48 18.54 -0.88
N ALA A 108 -0.57 17.77 -1.14
CA ALA A 108 -0.48 16.32 -1.11
C ALA A 108 0.43 15.81 -2.23
N ILE A 109 0.99 14.62 -2.03
CA ILE A 109 1.57 13.84 -3.14
C ILE A 109 0.41 13.39 -4.04
N GLU A 110 0.62 13.42 -5.37
CA GLU A 110 -0.42 13.08 -6.35
C GLU A 110 -0.83 11.60 -6.27
N ALA A 111 0.16 10.70 -6.15
CA ALA A 111 -0.05 9.26 -6.06
C ALA A 111 0.85 8.59 -5.00
N VAL A 112 0.30 7.64 -4.24
CA VAL A 112 1.06 6.83 -3.28
C VAL A 112 0.79 5.34 -3.46
N GLY A 113 1.82 4.52 -3.30
CA GLY A 113 1.73 3.07 -3.28
C GLY A 113 1.89 2.51 -1.87
N LEU A 114 0.96 1.66 -1.45
CA LEU A 114 0.92 1.02 -0.14
C LEU A 114 1.16 -0.47 -0.30
N TYR A 115 2.25 -0.97 0.29
CA TYR A 115 2.54 -2.41 0.30
C TYR A 115 1.86 -3.08 1.49
N VAL A 116 0.99 -4.04 1.22
CA VAL A 116 0.30 -4.83 2.25
C VAL A 116 0.78 -6.28 2.16
N PRO A 117 1.36 -6.85 3.23
CA PRO A 117 1.75 -8.25 3.24
C PRO A 117 0.54 -9.19 3.00
N GLY A 118 0.77 -10.29 2.29
CA GLY A 118 -0.21 -11.36 2.11
C GLY A 118 -0.14 -12.44 3.19
N GLY A 119 -0.96 -13.48 3.05
CA GLY A 119 -0.98 -14.63 3.98
C GLY A 119 -1.45 -14.27 5.39
N THR A 120 -0.86 -14.91 6.41
CA THR A 120 -1.26 -14.76 7.82
C THR A 120 -0.90 -13.41 8.44
N ALA A 121 -0.04 -12.62 7.79
CA ALA A 121 0.34 -11.27 8.19
C ALA A 121 -0.54 -10.17 7.54
N SER A 122 -1.63 -10.58 6.87
CA SER A 122 -2.50 -9.66 6.13
C SER A 122 -3.54 -9.02 7.06
N TYR A 123 -3.19 -7.86 7.62
CA TYR A 123 -4.00 -7.17 8.64
C TYR A 123 -4.81 -6.01 8.05
N PRO A 124 -6.15 -6.03 8.16
CA PRO A 124 -6.99 -4.90 7.70
C PRO A 124 -6.70 -3.60 8.48
N SER A 125 -6.25 -3.69 9.72
CA SER A 125 -5.82 -2.52 10.50
C SER A 125 -4.62 -1.80 9.91
N SER A 126 -3.67 -2.53 9.31
CA SER A 126 -2.50 -1.94 8.65
C SER A 126 -2.92 -1.18 7.38
N VAL A 127 -3.93 -1.68 6.67
CA VAL A 127 -4.53 -0.97 5.53
C VAL A 127 -5.10 0.36 5.98
N LEU A 128 -5.96 0.37 7.01
CA LEU A 128 -6.55 1.60 7.54
C LEU A 128 -5.50 2.61 8.00
N MET A 129 -4.46 2.16 8.72
CA MET A 129 -3.41 3.04 9.24
C MET A 129 -2.54 3.66 8.15
N ASN A 130 -2.43 3.06 6.96
CA ASN A 130 -1.68 3.62 5.84
C ASN A 130 -2.57 4.46 4.92
N ALA A 131 -3.75 3.96 4.56
CA ALA A 131 -4.60 4.57 3.55
C ALA A 131 -5.41 5.77 4.08
N VAL A 132 -5.91 5.72 5.33
CA VAL A 132 -6.72 6.81 5.89
C VAL A 132 -5.93 8.13 5.99
N PRO A 133 -4.66 8.16 6.48
CA PRO A 133 -3.88 9.39 6.48
C PRO A 133 -3.59 9.93 5.08
N ALA A 134 -3.33 9.06 4.10
CA ALA A 134 -3.13 9.47 2.70
C ALA A 134 -4.40 10.14 2.13
N ASN A 135 -5.57 9.54 2.40
CA ASN A 135 -6.85 10.12 2.01
C ASN A 135 -7.11 11.47 2.69
N VAL A 136 -6.82 11.60 3.99
CA VAL A 136 -6.96 12.86 4.75
C VAL A 136 -6.02 13.96 4.24
N ALA A 137 -4.79 13.59 3.85
CA ALA A 137 -3.82 14.49 3.26
C ALA A 137 -4.32 15.06 1.92
N GLY A 138 -5.16 14.32 1.20
CA GLY A 138 -5.71 14.69 -0.10
C GLY A 138 -4.98 14.04 -1.27
N VAL A 139 -4.36 12.87 -1.07
CA VAL A 139 -3.77 12.10 -2.16
C VAL A 139 -4.88 11.62 -3.10
N GLU A 140 -4.74 11.90 -4.39
CA GLU A 140 -5.78 11.61 -5.39
C GLU A 140 -5.78 10.13 -5.81
N ARG A 141 -4.59 9.54 -5.95
CA ARG A 141 -4.42 8.15 -6.35
C ARG A 141 -3.72 7.33 -5.28
N ILE A 142 -4.47 6.50 -4.58
CA ILE A 142 -3.95 5.59 -3.55
C ILE A 142 -3.98 4.17 -4.10
N VAL A 143 -2.82 3.55 -4.25
CA VAL A 143 -2.67 2.20 -4.78
C VAL A 143 -2.28 1.25 -3.65
N ILE A 144 -2.90 0.08 -3.58
CA ILE A 144 -2.43 -1.05 -2.76
C ILE A 144 -1.85 -2.13 -3.66
N VAL A 145 -0.71 -2.67 -3.25
CA VAL A 145 -0.20 -3.95 -3.74
C VAL A 145 -0.26 -4.97 -2.61
N VAL A 146 -0.89 -6.12 -2.87
CA VAL A 146 -1.04 -7.21 -1.91
C VAL A 146 -0.85 -8.55 -2.65
N PRO A 147 0.10 -9.42 -2.24
CA PRO A 147 0.26 -10.71 -2.88
C PRO A 147 -0.94 -11.61 -2.59
N ALA A 148 -1.52 -12.16 -3.65
CA ALA A 148 -2.59 -13.15 -3.57
C ALA A 148 -2.00 -14.56 -3.43
N SER A 149 -1.25 -14.85 -2.36
CA SER A 149 -0.59 -16.15 -2.20
C SER A 149 -1.59 -17.32 -2.24
N GLY A 150 -1.37 -18.29 -3.12
CA GLY A 150 -2.32 -19.37 -3.41
C GLY A 150 -3.57 -18.92 -4.18
N GLY A 151 -3.54 -17.73 -4.79
CA GLY A 151 -4.65 -17.14 -5.54
C GLY A 151 -5.67 -16.40 -4.67
N VAL A 152 -5.42 -16.24 -3.37
CA VAL A 152 -6.41 -15.69 -2.41
C VAL A 152 -5.87 -14.43 -1.73
N ILE A 153 -6.72 -13.42 -1.57
CA ILE A 153 -6.49 -12.26 -0.73
C ILE A 153 -7.45 -12.33 0.46
N ASN A 154 -6.99 -11.92 1.64
CA ASN A 154 -7.85 -11.79 2.82
C ASN A 154 -9.03 -10.83 2.50
N PRO A 155 -10.30 -11.28 2.58
CA PRO A 155 -11.46 -10.43 2.31
C PRO A 155 -11.47 -9.13 3.11
N LEU A 156 -11.04 -9.19 4.38
CA LEU A 156 -11.03 -8.01 5.25
C LEU A 156 -10.04 -6.94 4.78
N VAL A 157 -8.97 -7.31 4.06
CA VAL A 157 -8.04 -6.34 3.47
C VAL A 157 -8.70 -5.58 2.33
N LEU A 158 -9.49 -6.26 1.49
CA LEU A 158 -10.24 -5.61 0.41
C LEU A 158 -11.33 -4.68 0.97
N VAL A 159 -12.06 -5.14 1.99
CA VAL A 159 -13.04 -4.31 2.70
C VAL A 159 -12.37 -3.08 3.33
N ALA A 160 -11.24 -3.25 4.03
CA ALA A 160 -10.54 -2.13 4.65
C ALA A 160 -9.99 -1.13 3.62
N ALA A 161 -9.53 -1.61 2.46
CA ALA A 161 -9.04 -0.77 1.37
C ALA A 161 -10.16 0.10 0.80
N ASP A 162 -11.32 -0.50 0.50
CA ASP A 162 -12.50 0.20 0.01
C ASP A 162 -12.99 1.25 1.04
N LEU A 163 -13.13 0.85 2.32
CA LEU A 163 -13.53 1.75 3.40
C LEU A 163 -12.57 2.95 3.58
N ALA A 164 -11.28 2.77 3.31
CA ALA A 164 -10.26 3.81 3.44
C ALA A 164 -10.14 4.73 2.22
N GLY A 165 -10.87 4.46 1.13
CA GLY A 165 -10.82 5.25 -0.09
C GLY A 165 -9.61 4.96 -0.98
N VAL A 166 -9.16 3.70 -1.00
CA VAL A 166 -8.12 3.24 -1.93
C VAL A 166 -8.67 3.21 -3.36
N SER A 167 -7.91 3.72 -4.31
CA SER A 167 -8.31 3.85 -5.71
C SER A 167 -8.16 2.53 -6.47
N GLU A 168 -7.03 1.85 -6.27
CA GLU A 168 -6.62 0.68 -7.06
C GLU A 168 -5.94 -0.36 -6.16
N ILE A 169 -6.21 -1.65 -6.42
CA ILE A 169 -5.63 -2.77 -5.67
C ILE A 169 -5.08 -3.80 -6.66
N TYR A 170 -3.83 -4.24 -6.47
CA TYR A 170 -3.16 -5.18 -7.35
C TYR A 170 -2.67 -6.42 -6.60
N ARG A 171 -2.82 -7.59 -7.22
CA ARG A 171 -2.52 -8.94 -6.68
C ARG A 171 -1.02 -9.30 -6.67
N VAL A 172 -0.14 -8.31 -6.48
CA VAL A 172 1.32 -8.48 -6.56
C VAL A 172 1.97 -8.16 -5.22
N GLY A 173 3.06 -8.86 -4.89
CA GLY A 173 3.87 -8.61 -3.70
C GLY A 173 5.37 -8.64 -3.99
N GLY A 174 6.20 -8.72 -2.94
CA GLY A 174 7.65 -8.85 -3.06
C GLY A 174 8.35 -7.65 -3.73
N ALA A 175 9.60 -7.89 -4.14
CA ALA A 175 10.42 -6.88 -4.82
C ALA A 175 9.81 -6.43 -6.16
N GLN A 176 9.10 -7.33 -6.84
CA GLN A 176 8.46 -7.06 -8.12
C GLN A 176 7.33 -6.03 -7.99
N ALA A 177 6.54 -6.07 -6.92
CA ALA A 177 5.50 -5.07 -6.66
C ALA A 177 6.09 -3.69 -6.34
N VAL A 178 7.16 -3.65 -5.54
CA VAL A 178 7.88 -2.40 -5.24
C VAL A 178 8.47 -1.79 -6.51
N ALA A 179 9.04 -2.63 -7.39
CA ALA A 179 9.54 -2.19 -8.69
C ALA A 179 8.43 -1.61 -9.58
N ALA A 180 7.27 -2.28 -9.67
CA ALA A 180 6.14 -1.79 -10.46
C ALA A 180 5.57 -0.46 -9.93
N LEU A 181 5.48 -0.29 -8.61
CA LEU A 181 5.05 0.99 -8.02
C LEU A 181 6.03 2.13 -8.33
N ALA A 182 7.33 1.83 -8.37
CA ALA A 182 8.38 2.83 -8.56
C ALA A 182 8.60 3.20 -10.03
N TYR A 183 8.54 2.22 -10.94
CA TYR A 183 8.89 2.39 -12.35
C TYR A 183 7.68 2.38 -13.29
N GLY A 184 6.50 1.99 -12.80
CA GLY A 184 5.39 1.61 -13.65
C GLY A 184 5.61 0.26 -14.33
N THR A 185 4.60 -0.16 -15.09
CA THR A 185 4.67 -1.29 -16.03
C THR A 185 4.06 -0.92 -17.36
#